data_AF-A0A920FX40-F1
#
_entry.id   AF-A0A920FX40-F1
#
_cell.length_a   1.000
_cell.length_b   1.000
_cell.length_c   1.000
_cell.angle_alpha   90.00
_cell.angle_beta   90.00
_cell.angle_gamma   90.00
#
_symmetry.space_group_name_H-M   'P 1'
#
loop_
_entity.id
_entity.type
_entity.pdbx_description
1 polymer ?
#
loop_
_entity_poly.entity_id
_entity_poly.type
_entity_poly.pdbx_seq_one_letter_code
_entity_poly.pdbx_strand_id
1 'polypeptide(L)'
;MKELGDQSDFFHMQIIELATKLNLRKIIFIGDEFYKFKKKFDKFIFYKNYMPAINYLNTEINNIKNIFVMGSRLNKLDKIIKQYVR
;
A
#
# COMPACT_ATOMS: atom_id res chain seq x y z
N MET A 1 4.54 3.92 6.85
CA MET A 1 5.28 3.84 8.12
C MET A 1 4.75 4.95 9.03
N LYS A 2 4.87 4.81 10.34
CA LYS A 2 4.47 5.83 11.33
C LYS A 2 5.67 6.14 12.22
N GLU A 3 5.57 7.18 13.04
CA GLU A 3 6.62 7.58 14.00
C GLU A 3 7.91 8.10 13.34
N LEU A 4 7.82 8.59 12.10
CA LEU A 4 8.97 9.14 11.36
C LEU A 4 9.15 10.66 11.50
N GLY A 5 8.21 11.35 12.15
CA GLY A 5 8.22 12.82 12.28
C GLY A 5 8.41 13.51 10.92
N ASP A 6 9.30 14.50 10.89
CA ASP A 6 9.61 15.31 9.70
C ASP A 6 10.25 14.50 8.57
N GLN A 7 10.80 13.32 8.87
CA GLN A 7 11.39 12.43 7.86
C GLN A 7 10.35 11.53 7.18
N SER A 8 9.07 11.61 7.56
CA SER A 8 8.01 10.78 7.00
C SER A 8 8.00 10.85 5.47
N ASP A 9 7.97 12.04 4.90
CA ASP A 9 7.85 12.22 3.46
C ASP A 9 9.08 11.66 2.72
N PHE A 10 10.28 11.84 3.28
CA PHE A 10 11.53 11.30 2.72
C PHE A 10 11.51 9.77 2.63
N PHE A 11 11.20 9.07 3.73
CA PHE A 11 11.21 7.61 3.74
C PHE A 11 10.05 7.00 2.93
N HIS A 12 8.87 7.63 2.91
CA HIS A 12 7.78 7.17 2.04
C HIS A 12 8.15 7.31 0.56
N MET A 13 8.85 8.38 0.17
CA MET A 13 9.40 8.54 -1.18
C MET A 13 10.36 7.40 -1.53
N GLN A 14 11.31 7.08 -0.63
CA GLN A 14 12.28 6.01 -0.85
C GLN A 14 11.61 4.64 -1.07
N ILE A 15 10.52 4.35 -0.35
CA ILE A 15 9.74 3.13 -0.56
C ILE A 15 9.08 3.11 -1.94
N ILE A 16 8.51 4.22 -2.41
CA ILE A 16 7.90 4.31 -3.74
C ILE A 16 8.95 4.14 -4.84
N GLU A 17 10.14 4.74 -4.65
CA GLU A 17 11.26 4.60 -5.57
C GLU A 17 11.81 3.17 -5.62
N LEU A 18 11.93 2.52 -4.45
CA LEU A 18 12.31 1.10 -4.37
C LEU A 18 11.28 0.24 -5.10
N ALA A 19 9.99 0.42 -4.80
CA ALA A 19 8.89 -0.31 -5.43
C ALA A 19 8.87 -0.16 -6.95
N THR A 20 9.26 1.00 -7.48
CA THR A 20 9.43 1.23 -8.94
C THR A 20 10.51 0.36 -9.57
N LYS A 21 11.56 0.03 -8.83
CA LYS A 21 12.68 -0.80 -9.30
C LYS A 21 12.39 -2.29 -9.18
N LEU A 22 11.40 -2.67 -8.37
CA LEU A 22 10.97 -4.06 -8.23
C LEU A 22 10.03 -4.44 -9.38
N ASN A 23 10.23 -5.62 -9.96
CA ASN A 23 9.36 -6.16 -11.01
C ASN A 23 8.08 -6.80 -10.42
N LEU A 24 7.32 -6.02 -9.64
CA LEU A 24 6.07 -6.45 -9.02
C LEU A 24 4.88 -6.17 -9.93
N ARG A 25 3.99 -7.17 -10.10
CA ARG A 25 2.83 -7.07 -10.99
C ARG A 25 1.82 -5.99 -10.58
N LYS A 26 1.59 -5.83 -9.27
CA LYS A 26 0.65 -4.84 -8.70
C LYS A 26 1.24 -4.28 -7.41
N ILE A 27 1.14 -2.96 -7.25
CA ILE A 27 1.60 -2.25 -6.05
C ILE A 27 0.50 -1.29 -5.63
N ILE A 28 0.10 -1.38 -4.37
CA ILE A 28 -0.92 -0.52 -3.76
C ILE A 28 -0.31 0.12 -2.52
N PHE A 29 -0.26 1.45 -2.49
CA PHE A 29 0.17 2.19 -1.31
C PHE A 29 -1.04 2.66 -0.50
N ILE A 30 -1.02 2.37 0.81
CA ILE A 30 -2.16 2.60 1.70
C ILE A 30 -1.74 3.47 2.90
N GLY A 31 -2.49 4.54 3.14
CA GLY A 31 -2.30 5.47 4.25
C GLY A 31 -2.09 6.91 3.76
N ASP A 32 -2.49 7.89 4.57
CA ASP A 32 -2.39 9.32 4.21
C ASP A 32 -0.97 9.75 3.84
N GLU A 33 0.05 9.23 4.54
CA GLU A 33 1.46 9.53 4.25
C GLU A 33 1.86 9.12 2.83
N PHE A 34 1.38 7.99 2.33
CA PHE A 34 1.61 7.60 0.95
C PHE A 34 0.71 8.36 -0.01
N TYR A 35 -0.54 8.63 0.38
CA TYR A 35 -1.54 9.23 -0.49
C TYR A 35 -1.15 10.64 -0.97
N LYS A 36 -0.38 11.39 -0.18
CA LYS A 36 0.23 12.68 -0.56
C LYS A 36 0.97 12.61 -1.90
N PHE A 37 1.60 11.47 -2.22
CA PHE A 37 2.42 11.28 -3.42
C PHE A 37 1.64 10.78 -4.64
N LYS A 38 0.33 10.56 -4.53
CA LYS A 38 -0.51 10.03 -5.62
C LYS A 38 -0.36 10.81 -6.93
N LYS A 39 -0.28 12.15 -6.86
CA LYS A 39 -0.12 13.01 -8.05
C LYS A 39 1.26 12.86 -8.71
N LYS A 40 2.29 12.55 -7.93
CA LYS A 40 3.68 12.41 -8.41
C LYS A 40 3.93 11.05 -9.07
N PHE A 41 3.20 10.01 -8.65
CA PHE A 41 3.38 8.64 -9.14
C PHE A 41 2.06 8.04 -9.63
N ASP A 42 1.48 8.63 -10.68
CA ASP A 42 0.18 8.25 -11.25
C ASP A 42 0.04 6.78 -11.69
N LYS A 43 1.15 6.11 -12.01
CA LYS A 43 1.18 4.68 -12.38
C LYS A 43 0.79 3.72 -11.25
N PHE A 44 0.86 4.15 -9.98
CA PHE A 44 0.57 3.31 -8.83
C PHE A 44 -0.82 3.58 -8.24
N ILE A 45 -1.35 2.58 -7.54
CA ILE A 45 -2.64 2.71 -6.85
C ILE A 45 -2.39 3.27 -5.44
N PHE A 46 -3.10 4.33 -5.08
CA PHE A 46 -3.03 4.95 -3.76
C PHE A 46 -4.39 5.02 -3.10
N TYR A 47 -4.44 4.62 -1.83
CA TYR A 47 -5.62 4.71 -0.99
C TYR A 47 -5.29 5.34 0.37
N LYS A 48 -6.24 6.06 0.95
CA LYS A 48 -6.08 6.65 2.29
C LYS A 48 -6.18 5.59 3.40
N ASN A 49 -6.93 4.52 3.17
CA ASN A 49 -7.14 3.44 4.13
C ASN A 49 -7.37 2.09 3.42
N TYR A 50 -7.53 1.02 4.19
CA TYR A 50 -7.59 -0.35 3.68
C TYR A 50 -8.90 -0.71 2.97
N MET A 51 -10.01 -0.02 3.22
CA MET A 51 -11.32 -0.38 2.67
C MET A 51 -11.36 -0.42 1.14
N PRO A 52 -10.93 0.62 0.41
CA PRO A 52 -10.89 0.57 -1.06
C PRO A 52 -9.89 -0.47 -1.59
N ALA A 53 -8.84 -0.81 -0.83
CA ALA A 53 -7.93 -1.88 -1.20
C ALA A 53 -8.61 -3.25 -1.16
N ILE A 54 -9.48 -3.50 -0.17
CA ILE A 54 -10.30 -4.73 -0.12
C ILE A 54 -11.24 -4.79 -1.33
N ASN A 55 -11.92 -3.68 -1.66
CA ASN A 55 -12.82 -3.65 -2.82
C ASN A 55 -12.07 -3.97 -4.13
N TYR A 56 -10.88 -3.38 -4.30
CA TYR A 56 -10.02 -3.66 -5.46
C TYR A 56 -9.54 -5.12 -5.48
N LEU A 57 -9.12 -5.65 -4.33
CA LEU A 57 -8.67 -7.04 -4.24
C LEU A 57 -9.81 -8.01 -4.52
N ASN A 58 -11.04 -7.75 -4.07
CA ASN A 58 -12.19 -8.62 -4.37
C ASN A 58 -12.42 -8.84 -5.87
N THR A 59 -12.06 -7.89 -6.73
CA THR A 59 -12.17 -8.05 -8.19
C THR A 59 -10.96 -8.74 -8.83
N GLU A 60 -9.80 -8.72 -8.15
CA GLU A 60 -8.52 -9.17 -8.72
C GLU A 60 -7.95 -10.44 -8.06
N ILE A 61 -8.42 -10.81 -6.86
CA ILE A 61 -7.74 -11.74 -5.94
C ILE A 61 -7.50 -13.11 -6.57
N ASN A 62 -8.46 -13.61 -7.37
CA ASN A 62 -8.35 -14.90 -8.04
C ASN A 62 -7.18 -14.98 -9.05
N ASN A 63 -6.68 -13.83 -9.49
CA ASN A 63 -5.57 -13.73 -10.45
C ASN A 63 -4.21 -13.50 -9.75
N ILE A 64 -4.17 -13.49 -8.42
CA ILE A 64 -2.99 -13.16 -7.61
C ILE A 64 -2.57 -14.40 -6.80
N LYS A 65 -1.34 -14.87 -7.01
CA LYS A 65 -0.80 -16.03 -6.28
C LYS A 65 -0.19 -15.65 -4.93
N ASN A 66 0.52 -14.53 -4.88
CA ASN A 66 1.29 -14.10 -3.72
C ASN A 66 0.99 -12.64 -3.41
N ILE A 67 0.72 -12.35 -2.13
CA ILE A 67 0.48 -11.00 -1.63
C ILE A 67 1.38 -10.77 -0.42
N PHE A 68 2.10 -9.65 -0.44
CA PHE A 68 2.85 -9.15 0.70
C PHE A 68 2.15 -7.91 1.25
N VAL A 69 1.76 -7.95 2.53
CA VAL A 69 1.12 -6.82 3.22
C VAL A 69 2.03 -6.38 4.35
N MET A 70 2.42 -5.10 4.35
CA MET A 70 3.29 -4.52 5.37
C MET A 70 2.85 -3.10 5.70
N GLY A 71 2.86 -2.76 6.99
CA GLY A 71 2.61 -1.41 7.46
C GLY A 71 2.51 -1.31 8.97
N SER A 72 2.54 -0.08 9.48
CA SER A 72 2.40 0.19 10.91
C SER A 72 1.00 -0.15 11.42
N ARG A 73 0.88 -0.53 12.70
CA ARG A 73 -0.38 -0.96 13.35
C ARG A 73 -1.54 0.02 13.15
N LEU A 74 -1.27 1.33 13.18
CA LEU A 74 -2.28 2.37 13.00
C LEU A 74 -2.99 2.34 11.64
N ASN A 75 -2.34 1.79 10.60
CA ASN A 75 -2.97 1.64 9.28
C ASN A 75 -3.97 0.47 9.21
N LYS A 76 -4.01 -0.39 10.24
CA LYS A 76 -4.96 -1.53 10.37
C LYS A 76 -4.98 -2.45 9.14
N LEU A 77 -3.83 -2.66 8.50
CA LEU A 77 -3.72 -3.49 7.29
C LEU A 77 -3.95 -4.98 7.57
N ASP A 78 -3.91 -5.41 8.83
CA ASP A 78 -4.32 -6.75 9.26
C ASP A 78 -5.77 -7.07 8.85
N LYS A 79 -6.62 -6.04 8.71
CA LYS A 79 -7.99 -6.18 8.20
C LYS A 79 -8.05 -6.70 6.77
N ILE A 80 -7.04 -6.40 5.94
CA ILE A 80 -6.93 -6.97 4.59
C ILE A 80 -6.67 -8.47 4.71
N ILE A 81 -5.70 -8.87 5.54
CA ILE A 81 -5.33 -10.28 5.70
C ILE A 81 -6.53 -11.10 6.22
N LYS A 82 -7.21 -10.60 7.26
CA LYS A 82 -8.40 -11.25 7.85
C LYS A 82 -9.56 -11.45 6.87
N GLN A 83 -9.60 -10.69 5.77
CA GLN A 83 -10.62 -10.87 4.74
C GLN A 83 -10.36 -12.12 3.87
N TYR A 84 -9.09 -12.53 3.71
CA TYR A 84 -8.70 -13.56 2.74
C TYR A 84 -8.08 -14.81 3.38
N VAL A 85 -7.62 -14.71 4.63
CA VAL A 85 -7.04 -15.83 5.39
C VAL A 85 -8.02 -16.25 6.46
N ARG A 86 -8.44 -17.52 6.42
CA ARG A 86 -9.27 -18.16 7.45
C ARG A 86 -8.41 -18.76 8.55
#